data_AF-A0AAU1TV48-F1
#
_entry.id   AF-A0AAU1TV48-F1
#
_cell.length_a   1.000
_cell.length_b   1.000
_cell.length_c   1.000
_cell.angle_alpha   90.00
_cell.angle_beta   90.00
_cell.angle_gamma   90.00
#
_symmetry.space_group_name_H-M   'P 1'
#
loop_
_entity.id
_entity.type
_entity.pdbx_description
1 polymer ?
#
loop_
_entity_poly.entity_id
_entity_poly.type
_entity_poly.pdbx_seq_one_letter_code
_entity_poly.pdbx_strand_id
1 'polypeptide(L)' 'MTRDQFMAGHKANHLNVAYAPDAATADKALRAKASLFEELGLRVHLCGDVSL' A
#
# COMPACT_ATOMS: atom_id res chain seq x y z
N MET A 1 -12.73 16.26 -20.80
CA MET A 1 -12.46 15.54 -19.54
C MET A 1 -12.14 16.57 -18.47
N THR A 2 -12.80 16.56 -17.32
CA THR A 2 -12.55 17.54 -16.25
C THR A 2 -11.32 17.15 -15.44
N ARG A 3 -10.72 18.10 -14.71
CA ARG A 3 -9.63 17.81 -13.75
C ARG A 3 -9.99 16.64 -12.84
N ASP A 4 -11.22 16.61 -12.32
CA ASP A 4 -11.64 15.58 -11.36
C ASP A 4 -11.72 14.19 -12.00
N GLN A 5 -12.16 14.11 -13.26
CA GLN A 5 -12.13 12.87 -14.05
C GLN A 5 -10.70 12.40 -14.32
N PHE A 6 -9.76 13.32 -14.58
CA PHE A 6 -8.34 13.00 -14.77
C PHE A 6 -7.70 12.50 -13.47
N MET A 7 -8.01 13.12 -12.33
CA MET A 7 -7.48 12.73 -11.03
C MET A 7 -8.02 11.39 -10.53
N ALA A 8 -9.25 11.00 -10.86
CA ALA A 8 -9.85 9.73 -10.44
C ALA A 8 -9.07 8.50 -10.95
N GLY A 9 -8.54 8.56 -12.17
CA GLY A 9 -7.75 7.48 -12.76
C GLY A 9 -6.26 7.51 -12.39
N HIS A 10 -5.79 8.55 -11.71
CA HIS A 10 -4.37 8.73 -11.46
C HIS A 10 -3.90 7.84 -10.30
N LYS A 11 -2.90 6.97 -10.55
CA LYS A 11 -2.41 5.99 -9.56
C LYS A 11 -2.00 6.62 -8.22
N ALA A 12 -1.49 7.85 -8.24
CA ALA A 12 -1.10 8.57 -7.02
C ALA A 12 -2.27 8.89 -6.07
N ASN A 13 -3.53 8.83 -6.53
CA ASN A 13 -4.71 9.02 -5.69
C ASN A 13 -5.15 7.75 -4.96
N HIS A 14 -4.57 6.59 -5.29
CA HIS A 14 -4.92 5.30 -4.68
C HIS A 14 -3.94 4.97 -3.55
N LEU A 15 -3.96 5.78 -2.49
CA LEU A 15 -3.14 5.59 -1.29
C LEU A 15 -3.84 4.72 -0.26
N ASN A 16 -3.07 3.90 0.44
CA ASN A 16 -3.58 2.80 1.24
C ASN A 16 -2.84 2.75 2.58
N VAL A 17 -3.36 3.41 3.61
CA VAL A 17 -2.70 3.55 4.93
C VAL A 17 -3.21 2.48 5.91
N ALA A 18 -2.31 1.92 6.72
CA ALA A 18 -2.65 1.09 7.88
C ALA A 18 -2.00 1.71 9.12
N TYR A 19 -2.78 1.89 10.19
CA TYR A 19 -2.30 2.41 11.47
C TYR A 19 -2.03 1.25 12.43
N ALA A 20 -0.96 1.36 13.21
CA ALA A 20 -0.56 0.37 14.20
C ALA A 20 -0.06 1.06 15.49
N PRO A 21 -0.30 0.47 16.68
CA PRO A 21 0.11 1.06 17.95
C PRO A 21 1.60 0.91 18.26
N ASP A 22 2.30 0.02 17.56
CA ASP A 22 3.72 -0.28 17.75
C ASP A 22 4.36 -0.80 16.45
N ALA A 23 5.70 -0.88 16.44
CA ALA A 23 6.48 -1.27 15.27
C ALA A 23 6.20 -2.71 14.83
N ALA A 24 6.08 -3.66 15.77
CA ALA A 24 5.82 -5.05 15.45
C ALA A 24 4.46 -5.25 14.75
N THR A 25 3.44 -4.52 15.20
CA THR A 25 2.12 -4.52 14.58
C THR A 25 2.13 -3.84 13.22
N ALA A 26 2.93 -2.78 13.04
CA ALA A 26 3.13 -2.12 11.75
C ALA A 26 3.74 -3.07 10.71
N ASP A 27 4.79 -3.81 11.09
CA ASP A 27 5.43 -4.81 10.22
C ASP A 27 4.46 -5.94 9.85
N LYS A 28 3.66 -6.40 10.81
CA LYS A 28 2.62 -7.41 10.55
C LYS A 28 1.59 -6.91 9.54
N ALA A 29 1.13 -5.67 9.68
CA ALA A 29 0.18 -5.06 8.77
C ALA A 29 0.77 -4.91 7.35
N LEU A 30 2.04 -4.48 7.26
CA LEU A 30 2.76 -4.38 5.99
C LEU A 30 2.83 -5.74 5.29
N ARG A 31 3.27 -6.80 5.99
CA ARG A 31 3.37 -8.16 5.43
C ARG A 31 2.03 -8.66 4.93
N ALA A 32 0.98 -8.53 5.75
CA ALA A 32 -0.35 -8.97 5.36
C ALA A 32 -0.83 -8.28 4.08
N LYS A 33 -0.57 -6.98 3.95
CA LYS A 33 -0.97 -6.19 2.78
C LYS A 33 -0.13 -6.53 1.54
N ALA A 34 1.17 -6.71 1.72
CA ALA A 34 2.07 -7.16 0.66
C ALA A 34 1.63 -8.51 0.09
N SER A 35 1.44 -9.52 0.95
CA SER A 35 0.99 -10.85 0.51
C SER A 35 -0.37 -10.80 -0.18
N LEU A 36 -1.32 -10.02 0.35
CA LEU A 36 -2.61 -9.84 -0.32
C LEU A 36 -2.46 -9.27 -1.73
N PHE A 37 -1.63 -8.24 -1.91
CA PHE A 37 -1.44 -7.63 -3.23
C PHE A 37 -0.70 -8.55 -4.20
N GLU A 38 0.28 -9.32 -3.72
CA GLU A 38 0.94 -10.35 -4.53
C GLU A 38 -0.06 -11.41 -5.02
N GLU A 39 -0.92 -11.92 -4.13
CA GLU A 39 -1.98 -12.87 -4.48
C GLU A 39 -3.02 -12.31 -5.46
N LEU A 40 -3.24 -10.98 -5.43
CA LEU A 40 -4.06 -10.29 -6.43
C LEU A 40 -3.33 -10.05 -7.77
N GLY A 41 -2.09 -10.54 -7.92
CA GLY A 41 -1.28 -10.42 -9.13
C GLY A 41 -0.59 -9.06 -9.28
N LEU A 42 -0.52 -8.25 -8.22
CA LEU A 42 0.19 -6.98 -8.22
C LEU A 42 1.65 -7.18 -7.87
N ARG A 43 2.55 -6.53 -8.62
CA ARG A 43 3.97 -6.51 -8.25
C ARG A 43 4.18 -5.59 -7.04
N VAL A 44 4.60 -6.17 -5.93
CA VAL A 44 4.88 -5.43 -4.71
C VAL A 44 6.33 -4.96 -4.68
N HIS A 45 6.52 -3.71 -4.29
CA HIS A 45 7.83 -3.11 -4.04
C HIS A 45 7.81 -2.53 -2.64
N LEU A 46 8.76 -2.94 -1.82
CA LEU A 46 8.93 -2.43 -0.46
C LEU A 46 10.03 -1.37 -0.46
N CYS A 47 9.86 -0.33 0.36
CA CYS A 47 10.79 0.77 0.50
C CYS A 47 10.79 1.25 1.96
N GLY A 48 11.95 1.70 2.44
CA GLY A 48 12.18 2.06 3.84
C GLY A 48 12.85 0.94 4.63
N ASP A 49 13.07 1.21 5.91
CA ASP A 49 13.61 0.21 6.84
C ASP A 49 12.45 -0.69 7.31
N VAL A 50 12.45 -1.92 6.81
CA VAL A 50 11.43 -2.93 7.10
C VAL A 50 12.12 -4.18 7.57
N SER A 51 11.77 -4.66 8.76
CA SER A 51 12.28 -5.92 9.31
C SER A 51 11.41 -7.08 8.82
N LEU A 52 11.78 -7.68 7.67
CA LEU A 52 11.15 -8.88 7.10
C LEU A 52 11.77 -10.19 7.60
#